data_AF-A0A1A8NK38-F1
#
_entry.id   AF-A0A1A8NK38-F1
#
_cell.length_a   1.000
_cell.length_b   1.000
_cell.length_c   1.000
_cell.angle_alpha   90.00
_cell.angle_beta   90.00
_cell.angle_gamma   90.00
#
_symmetry.space_group_name_H-M   'P 1'
#
loop_
_entity.id
_entity.type
_entity.pdbx_description
1 polymer ?
#
loop_
_entity_poly.entity_id
_entity_poly.type
_entity_poly.pdbx_seq_one_letter_code
_entity_poly.pdbx_strand_id
1 'polypeptide(L)'
;METTTEKGTPAKKIAAPSVSQINAEYVTQLANKYWAPHAKDKLPFDSKVLEDVYEKEILTSKFSIRKIMLLEFSQYLENYLWVNYTPEVSSKAFIMSICCIVNEKFRENVPAWEVFKKKPRHFPF
;
A
#
# COMPACT_ATOMS: atom_id res chain seq x y z
N MET A 1 -32.11 43.06 -13.17
CA MET A 1 -30.71 42.77 -13.55
C MET A 1 -30.36 41.42 -12.97
N GLU A 2 -29.82 40.56 -13.83
CA GLU A 2 -29.61 39.14 -13.61
C GLU A 2 -28.51 38.80 -12.60
N THR A 3 -28.71 37.63 -12.01
CA THR A 3 -27.83 36.69 -11.28
C THR A 3 -26.32 36.87 -11.33
N THR A 4 -25.67 36.52 -10.20
CA THR A 4 -24.62 35.48 -10.19
C THR A 4 -24.59 34.75 -8.84
N THR A 5 -25.25 33.59 -8.80
CA THR A 5 -25.00 32.54 -7.79
C THR A 5 -23.78 31.74 -8.26
N GLU A 6 -22.68 31.80 -7.52
CA GLU A 6 -21.51 30.94 -7.76
C GLU A 6 -21.87 29.47 -7.51
N LYS A 7 -21.93 28.68 -8.58
CA LYS A 7 -22.04 27.22 -8.50
C LYS A 7 -20.67 26.65 -8.18
N GLY A 8 -20.45 26.29 -6.90
CA GLY A 8 -19.36 25.42 -6.49
C GLY A 8 -19.37 24.12 -7.30
N THR A 9 -18.23 23.77 -7.88
CA THR A 9 -18.08 22.57 -8.70
C THR A 9 -18.31 21.32 -7.84
N PRO A 10 -19.19 20.38 -8.23
CA PRO A 10 -19.44 19.19 -7.43
C PRO A 10 -18.19 18.29 -7.43
N ALA A 11 -17.69 17.97 -6.23
CA ALA A 11 -16.61 17.01 -6.05
C ALA A 11 -16.95 15.71 -6.77
N LYS A 12 -16.14 15.33 -7.77
CA LYS A 12 -16.29 14.06 -8.48
C LYS A 12 -16.16 12.93 -7.46
N LYS A 13 -17.26 12.23 -7.17
CA LYS A 13 -17.23 10.95 -6.45
C LYS A 13 -16.35 10.00 -7.27
N ILE A 14 -15.21 9.60 -6.69
CA ILE A 14 -14.32 8.61 -7.30
C ILE A 14 -15.09 7.29 -7.29
N ALA A 15 -15.61 6.88 -8.44
CA ALA A 15 -16.26 5.58 -8.56
C ALA A 15 -15.26 4.46 -8.25
N ALA A 16 -15.70 3.44 -7.49
CA ALA A 16 -14.88 2.29 -7.20
C ALA A 16 -14.49 1.58 -8.51
N PRO A 17 -13.21 1.22 -8.69
CA PRO A 17 -12.74 0.58 -9.92
C PRO A 17 -13.31 -0.83 -10.08
N SER A 18 -13.43 -1.28 -11.33
CA SER A 18 -13.81 -2.66 -11.64
C SER A 18 -12.70 -3.64 -11.26
N VAL A 19 -13.06 -4.92 -11.06
CA VAL A 19 -12.08 -6.00 -10.82
C VAL A 19 -11.03 -6.07 -11.93
N SER A 20 -11.43 -5.88 -13.19
CA SER A 20 -10.50 -5.84 -14.32
C SER A 20 -9.52 -4.67 -14.25
N GLN A 21 -9.97 -3.49 -13.82
CA GLN A 21 -9.08 -2.34 -13.61
C GLN A 21 -8.10 -2.60 -12.46
N ILE A 22 -8.55 -3.20 -11.36
CA ILE A 22 -7.68 -3.57 -10.24
C ILE A 22 -6.62 -4.59 -10.67
N ASN A 23 -7.00 -5.62 -11.43
CA ASN A 23 -6.07 -6.65 -11.89
C ASN A 23 -5.05 -6.12 -12.93
N ALA A 24 -5.41 -5.06 -13.66
CA ALA A 24 -4.49 -4.40 -14.59
C ALA A 24 -3.44 -3.53 -13.89
N GLU A 25 -3.66 -3.14 -12.62
CA GLU A 25 -2.69 -2.34 -11.87
C GLU A 25 -1.42 -3.13 -11.60
N TYR A 26 -0.27 -2.48 -11.81
CA TYR A 26 1.05 -3.07 -11.61
C TYR A 26 1.24 -3.61 -10.19
N VAL A 27 0.75 -2.88 -9.18
CA VAL A 27 0.76 -3.30 -7.77
C VAL A 27 0.07 -4.65 -7.58
N THR A 28 -1.10 -4.86 -8.20
CA THR A 28 -1.87 -6.10 -8.06
C THR A 28 -1.14 -7.29 -8.69
N GLN A 29 -0.47 -7.07 -9.83
CA GLN A 29 0.33 -8.09 -10.48
C GLN A 29 1.54 -8.50 -9.62
N LEU A 30 2.25 -7.52 -9.05
CA LEU A 30 3.33 -7.79 -8.11
C LEU A 30 2.82 -8.52 -6.85
N ALA A 31 1.69 -8.10 -6.30
CA ALA A 31 1.11 -8.75 -5.15
C ALA A 31 0.88 -10.23 -5.42
N ASN A 32 0.23 -10.58 -6.54
CA ASN A 32 -0.02 -11.97 -6.92
C ASN A 32 1.25 -12.80 -7.10
N LYS A 33 2.37 -12.16 -7.43
CA LYS A 33 3.66 -12.83 -7.62
C LYS A 33 4.44 -13.05 -6.32
N TYR A 34 4.27 -12.16 -5.33
CA TYR A 34 5.18 -12.09 -4.18
C TYR A 34 4.51 -12.23 -2.81
N TRP A 35 3.32 -11.67 -2.58
CA TRP A 35 2.77 -11.57 -1.21
C TRP A 35 1.26 -11.77 -1.06
N ALA A 36 0.48 -11.74 -2.14
CA ALA A 36 -0.97 -11.85 -2.06
C ALA A 36 -1.38 -13.13 -1.33
N PRO A 37 -2.40 -13.07 -0.46
CA PRO A 37 -2.77 -14.19 0.41
C PRO A 37 -3.24 -15.43 -0.37
N HIS A 38 -3.88 -15.22 -1.53
CA HIS A 38 -4.45 -16.28 -2.36
C HIS A 38 -3.47 -16.82 -3.43
N ALA A 39 -2.27 -16.25 -3.55
CA ALA A 39 -1.24 -16.74 -4.46
C ALA A 39 -0.61 -18.03 -3.91
N LYS A 40 -0.63 -19.11 -4.71
CA LYS A 40 -0.09 -20.43 -4.34
C LYS A 40 1.43 -20.47 -4.41
N ASP A 41 2.01 -20.01 -5.51
CA ASP A 41 3.45 -20.07 -5.79
C ASP A 41 4.07 -18.67 -5.74
N LYS A 42 4.34 -18.20 -4.51
CA LYS A 42 4.95 -16.88 -4.28
C LYS A 42 6.47 -16.95 -4.46
N LEU A 43 7.02 -15.96 -5.16
CA LEU A 43 8.46 -15.76 -5.22
C LEU A 43 9.03 -15.34 -3.85
N PRO A 44 10.31 -15.64 -3.58
CA PRO A 44 10.97 -15.18 -2.36
C PRO A 44 11.04 -13.65 -2.31
N PHE A 45 11.33 -13.14 -1.11
CA PHE A 45 11.57 -11.72 -0.90
C PHE A 45 12.67 -11.20 -1.81
N ASP A 46 12.43 -10.03 -2.40
CA ASP A 46 13.38 -9.32 -3.25
C ASP A 46 13.33 -7.83 -2.87
N SER A 47 14.44 -7.33 -2.32
CA SER A 47 14.58 -5.92 -1.94
C SER A 47 14.31 -4.98 -3.12
N LYS A 48 14.61 -5.37 -4.35
CA LYS A 48 14.39 -4.54 -5.53
C LYS A 48 12.90 -4.32 -5.82
N VAL A 49 12.06 -5.31 -5.53
CA VAL A 49 10.61 -5.19 -5.67
C VAL A 49 10.06 -4.16 -4.68
N LEU A 50 10.58 -4.17 -3.45
CA LEU A 50 10.22 -3.18 -2.44
C LEU A 50 10.64 -1.76 -2.86
N GLU A 51 11.88 -1.60 -3.33
CA GLU A 51 12.36 -0.30 -3.83
C GLU A 51 11.52 0.18 -5.03
N ASP A 52 11.25 -0.71 -5.99
CA ASP A 52 10.43 -0.40 -7.16
C ASP A 52 9.00 0.01 -6.78
N VAL A 53 8.36 -0.67 -5.82
CA VAL A 53 7.04 -0.30 -5.32
C VAL A 53 7.07 1.09 -4.69
N TYR A 54 8.06 1.38 -3.84
CA TYR A 54 8.16 2.68 -3.20
C TYR A 54 8.42 3.81 -4.22
N GLU A 55 9.37 3.63 -5.14
CA GLU A 55 9.74 4.67 -6.10
C GLU A 55 8.66 4.89 -7.16
N LYS A 56 8.15 3.83 -7.77
CA LYS A 56 7.25 3.91 -8.94
C LYS A 56 5.79 4.06 -8.54
N GLU A 57 5.37 3.42 -7.45
CA GLU A 57 3.95 3.40 -7.07
C GLU A 57 3.61 4.39 -5.96
N ILE A 58 4.50 4.61 -5.00
CA ILE A 58 4.25 5.53 -3.87
C ILE A 58 4.77 6.94 -4.19
N LEU A 59 6.07 7.08 -4.47
CA LEU A 59 6.69 8.40 -4.68
C LEU A 59 6.27 9.07 -5.98
N THR A 60 6.37 8.37 -7.11
CA THR A 60 6.04 8.93 -8.43
C THR A 60 4.56 9.34 -8.52
N SER A 61 3.67 8.60 -7.84
CA SER A 61 2.24 8.94 -7.76
C SER A 61 1.93 10.07 -6.76
N LYS A 62 2.94 10.64 -6.10
CA LYS A 62 2.84 11.63 -5.02
C LYS A 62 1.94 11.15 -3.89
N PHE A 63 2.19 9.92 -3.42
CA PHE A 63 1.44 9.28 -2.33
C PHE A 63 -0.06 9.16 -2.67
N SER A 64 -0.37 8.71 -3.89
CA SER A 64 -1.75 8.52 -4.32
C SER A 64 -2.49 7.58 -3.37
N ILE A 65 -3.57 8.07 -2.77
CA ILE A 65 -4.36 7.29 -1.81
C ILE A 65 -4.86 5.97 -2.40
N ARG A 66 -5.24 5.99 -3.68
CA ARG A 66 -5.70 4.80 -4.40
C ARG A 66 -4.61 3.72 -4.50
N LYS A 67 -3.35 4.11 -4.71
CA LYS A 67 -2.22 3.17 -4.79
C LYS A 67 -1.90 2.58 -3.41
N ILE A 68 -1.92 3.42 -2.37
CA ILE A 68 -1.68 2.99 -0.99
C ILE A 68 -2.81 2.06 -0.51
N MET A 69 -4.07 2.36 -0.83
CA MET A 69 -5.22 1.48 -0.59
C MET A 69 -5.04 0.10 -1.23
N LEU A 70 -4.58 0.05 -2.48
CA LEU A 70 -4.35 -1.23 -3.17
C LEU A 70 -3.22 -2.04 -2.50
N LEU A 71 -2.15 -1.37 -2.06
CA LEU A 71 -1.06 -2.03 -1.32
C LEU A 71 -1.57 -2.58 0.03
N GLU A 72 -2.34 -1.80 0.79
CA GLU A 72 -2.93 -2.22 2.06
C GLU A 72 -3.88 -3.41 1.86
N PHE A 73 -4.81 -3.31 0.91
CA PHE A 73 -5.79 -4.35 0.60
C PHE A 73 -5.12 -5.66 0.16
N SER A 74 -3.99 -5.57 -0.53
CA SER A 74 -3.19 -6.73 -0.94
C SER A 74 -2.39 -7.39 0.20
N GLN A 75 -2.47 -6.87 1.42
CA GLN A 75 -1.72 -7.30 2.61
C GLN A 75 -0.21 -7.12 2.47
N TYR A 76 0.22 -5.99 1.87
CA TYR A 76 1.63 -5.72 1.63
C TYR A 76 2.45 -5.64 2.93
N LEU A 77 1.88 -5.07 3.99
CA LEU A 77 2.55 -4.96 5.29
C LEU A 77 2.75 -6.33 5.95
N GLU A 78 1.70 -7.14 5.99
CA GLU A 78 1.65 -8.41 6.69
C GLU A 78 2.43 -9.51 6.00
N ASN A 79 2.36 -9.55 4.67
CA ASN A 79 2.87 -10.67 3.90
C ASN A 79 4.18 -10.35 3.14
N TYR A 80 4.60 -9.09 3.08
CA TYR A 80 5.85 -8.72 2.41
C TYR A 80 6.79 -7.85 3.23
N LEU A 81 6.31 -6.76 3.82
CA LEU A 81 7.18 -5.82 4.53
C LEU A 81 7.65 -6.42 5.86
N TRP A 82 6.76 -6.54 6.84
CA TRP A 82 7.19 -6.82 8.22
C TRP A 82 7.76 -8.23 8.41
N VAL A 83 7.24 -9.21 7.66
CA VAL A 83 7.76 -10.58 7.70
C VAL A 83 9.20 -10.68 7.18
N ASN A 84 9.64 -9.78 6.29
CA ASN A 84 10.98 -9.78 5.72
C ASN A 84 11.88 -8.68 6.29
N TYR A 85 11.37 -7.83 7.19
CA TYR A 85 12.16 -6.76 7.78
C TYR A 85 13.27 -7.30 8.68
N THR A 86 14.50 -6.85 8.43
CA THR A 86 15.65 -6.96 9.33
C THR A 86 16.47 -5.65 9.27
N PRO A 87 17.30 -5.34 10.28
CA PRO A 87 18.15 -4.16 10.25
C PRO A 87 19.08 -4.12 9.02
N GLU A 88 19.52 -5.26 8.53
CA GLU A 88 20.48 -5.39 7.43
C GLU A 88 19.86 -5.06 6.06
N VAL A 89 18.57 -5.34 5.87
CA VAL A 89 17.84 -5.04 4.62
C VAL A 89 17.04 -3.74 4.72
N SER A 90 17.12 -3.04 5.84
CA SER A 90 16.39 -1.80 6.08
C SER A 90 16.86 -0.69 5.14
N SER A 91 15.91 0.06 4.60
CA SER A 91 16.16 1.20 3.72
C SER A 91 15.11 2.28 3.96
N LYS A 92 15.35 3.47 3.38
CA LYS A 92 14.35 4.55 3.38
C LYS A 92 13.02 4.07 2.78
N ALA A 93 13.07 3.35 1.65
CA ALA A 93 11.87 2.83 1.01
C ALA A 93 11.13 1.84 1.90
N PHE A 94 11.86 0.98 2.62
CA PHE A 94 11.27 0.00 3.54
C PHE A 94 10.49 0.68 4.65
N ILE A 95 11.15 1.58 5.39
CA ILE A 95 10.55 2.26 6.54
C ILE A 95 9.38 3.14 6.10
N MET A 96 9.56 3.92 5.03
CA MET A 96 8.50 4.79 4.52
C MET A 96 7.29 3.99 4.00
N SER A 97 7.52 2.86 3.35
CA SER A 97 6.43 1.97 2.92
C SER A 97 5.65 1.43 4.12
N ILE A 98 6.34 1.00 5.19
CA ILE A 98 5.68 0.57 6.43
C ILE A 98 4.82 1.71 6.99
N CYS A 99 5.36 2.92 7.12
CA CYS A 99 4.63 4.08 7.62
C CYS A 99 3.39 4.40 6.77
N CYS A 100 3.51 4.34 5.43
CA CYS A 100 2.37 4.56 4.53
C CYS A 100 1.23 3.56 4.78
N ILE A 101 1.55 2.27 4.90
CA ILE A 101 0.50 1.24 5.10
C ILE A 101 -0.09 1.33 6.52
N VAL A 102 0.71 1.60 7.55
CA VAL A 102 0.20 1.82 8.92
C VAL A 102 -0.76 3.00 8.96
N ASN A 103 -0.38 4.14 8.37
CA ASN A 103 -1.25 5.32 8.31
C ASN A 103 -2.55 5.05 7.54
N GLU A 104 -2.46 4.27 6.46
CA GLU A 104 -3.64 3.87 5.70
C GLU A 104 -4.59 2.98 6.51
N LYS A 105 -4.06 2.05 7.30
CA LYS A 105 -4.86 1.24 8.23
C LYS A 105 -5.62 2.09 9.25
N PHE A 106 -4.97 3.14 9.78
CA PHE A 106 -5.67 4.11 10.62
C PHE A 106 -6.76 4.87 9.86
N ARG A 107 -6.49 5.26 8.60
CA ARG A 107 -7.47 5.97 7.75
C ARG A 107 -8.71 5.13 7.48
N GLU A 108 -8.55 3.82 7.28
CA GLU A 108 -9.63 2.85 7.07
C GLU A 108 -10.21 2.28 8.38
N ASN A 109 -9.70 2.70 9.54
CA ASN A 109 -10.11 2.25 10.87
C ASN A 109 -10.01 0.72 11.05
N VAL A 110 -8.93 0.12 10.55
CA VAL A 110 -8.61 -1.31 10.71
C VAL A 110 -7.40 -1.51 11.64
N PRO A 111 -7.23 -2.69 12.27
CA PRO A 111 -6.12 -2.94 13.20
C PRO A 111 -4.75 -2.77 12.54
N ALA A 112 -3.99 -1.75 12.95
CA ALA A 112 -2.69 -1.41 12.37
C ALA A 112 -1.51 -2.18 12.96
N TRP A 113 -1.64 -2.70 14.19
CA TRP A 113 -0.50 -3.15 14.99
C TRP A 113 -0.33 -4.67 15.08
N GLU A 114 -1.27 -5.46 14.56
CA GLU A 114 -1.29 -6.92 14.74
C GLU A 114 -0.02 -7.62 14.24
N VAL A 115 0.52 -7.17 13.10
CA VAL A 115 1.71 -7.78 12.51
C VAL A 115 2.96 -7.59 13.37
N PHE A 116 3.11 -6.41 13.99
CA PHE A 116 4.23 -6.07 14.85
C PHE A 116 4.15 -6.85 16.16
N LYS A 117 2.95 -6.95 16.75
CA LYS A 117 2.70 -7.79 17.93
C LYS A 117 3.01 -9.26 17.67
N LYS A 118 2.69 -9.77 16.48
CA LYS A 118 2.97 -11.16 16.09
C LYS A 118 4.46 -11.44 15.89
N LYS A 119 5.24 -10.46 15.40
CA LYS A 119 6.69 -10.58 15.18
C LYS A 119 7.43 -9.36 15.75
N PRO A 120 7.59 -9.25 17.08
CA PRO A 120 8.10 -8.04 17.72
C PRO A 120 9.62 -7.88 17.67
N ARG A 121 10.36 -8.90 17.18
CA ARG A 121 11.84 -8.98 17.25
C ARG A 121 12.58 -7.71 16.82
N HIS A 122 12.08 -7.03 15.78
CA HIS A 122 12.73 -5.84 15.20
C HIS A 122 11.94 -4.55 15.44
N PHE A 123 10.93 -4.58 16.31
CA PHE A 123 10.20 -3.42 16.78
C PHE A 123 10.53 -3.22 18.25
N PRO A 124 11.61 -2.48 18.58
CA PRO A 124 11.93 -2.21 19.96
C PRO A 124 10.79 -1.38 20.58
N PHE A 125 10.17 -1.95 21.62
CA PHE A 125 9.04 -1.48 22.43
C PHE A 125 7.64 -1.78 21.89
#